data_AF-A0A6I1ZBU7-F1
#
_entry.id   AF-A0A6I1ZBU7-F1
#
_cell.length_a   1.000
_cell.length_b   1.000
_cell.length_c   1.000
_cell.angle_alpha   90.00
_cell.angle_beta   90.00
_cell.angle_gamma   90.00
#
_symmetry.space_group_name_H-M   'P 1'
#
loop_
_entity.id
_entity.type
_entity.pdbx_description
1 polymer ?
#
loop_
_entity_poly.entity_id
_entity_poly.type
_entity_poly.pdbx_seq_one_letter_code
_entity_poly.pdbx_strand_id
1 'polypeptide(L)'
;MLRAYKFLMRPTVRQAQALAEMLRDHRSLNNAALQERRDAYQHSSRTSIRYGDQSAQLKEIRAFDPERQGHWSFSSQQATLRRLDKAFAAFFRRIKNGEKPGYPRFKGVRHFGQRDLPEGRGQLPLGLHPAQCAHPCATSGRRAHPGASAPAR
;
A
#
# COMPACT_ATOMS: atom_id res chain seq x y z
N MET A 1 -7.05 -9.79 -28.72
CA MET A 1 -7.89 -10.17 -27.56
C MET A 1 -6.96 -10.56 -26.42
N LEU A 2 -6.95 -9.84 -25.30
CA LEU A 2 -6.11 -10.19 -24.14
C LEU A 2 -6.79 -11.30 -23.33
N ARG A 3 -6.12 -12.44 -23.15
CA ARG A 3 -6.59 -13.53 -22.27
C ARG A 3 -6.03 -13.30 -20.87
N ALA A 4 -6.90 -13.37 -19.86
CA ALA A 4 -6.51 -13.34 -18.46
C ALA A 4 -6.71 -14.72 -17.84
N TYR A 5 -5.70 -15.20 -17.10
CA TYR A 5 -5.73 -16.49 -16.41
C TYR A 5 -5.66 -16.27 -14.91
N LYS A 6 -6.40 -17.09 -14.15
CA LYS A 6 -6.42 -17.06 -12.69
C LYS A 6 -5.72 -18.31 -12.16
N PHE A 7 -4.68 -18.10 -11.36
CA PHE A 7 -3.91 -19.19 -10.75
C PHE A 7 -4.07 -19.17 -9.23
N LEU A 8 -4.11 -20.36 -8.62
CA LEU A 8 -4.03 -20.49 -7.17
C LEU A 8 -2.58 -20.30 -6.73
N MET A 9 -2.32 -19.28 -5.91
CA MET A 9 -1.03 -19.12 -5.26
C MET A 9 -0.94 -20.12 -4.10
N ARG A 10 0.15 -20.90 -4.05
CA ARG A 10 0.51 -21.75 -2.91
C ARG A 10 1.70 -21.13 -2.17
N PRO A 11 1.46 -20.19 -1.23
CA PRO A 11 2.54 -19.49 -0.56
C PRO A 11 3.33 -20.43 0.36
N THR A 12 4.62 -20.17 0.49
CA THR A 12 5.42 -20.75 1.58
C THR A 12 4.96 -20.18 2.93
N VAL A 13 5.36 -20.82 4.04
CA VAL A 13 5.02 -20.36 5.39
C VAL A 13 5.41 -18.89 5.61
N ARG A 14 6.62 -18.50 5.18
CA ARG A 14 7.11 -17.11 5.30
C ARG A 14 6.29 -16.14 4.44
N GLN A 15 5.92 -16.53 3.23
CA GLN A 15 5.06 -15.70 2.37
C GLN A 15 3.66 -15.53 2.98
N ALA A 16 3.08 -16.59 3.55
CA ALA A 16 1.79 -16.51 4.21
C ALA A 16 1.81 -15.58 5.42
N GLN A 17 2.89 -15.58 6.20
CA GLN A 17 3.10 -14.66 7.33
C GLN A 17 3.17 -13.20 6.86
N ALA A 18 4.02 -12.90 5.86
CA ALA A 18 4.14 -11.55 5.30
C ALA A 18 2.80 -11.04 4.73
N LEU A 19 2.04 -11.89 4.05
CA LEU A 19 0.71 -11.53 3.55
C LEU A 19 -0.29 -11.24 4.69
N ALA A 20 -0.21 -11.99 5.80
CA ALA A 20 -1.07 -11.75 6.96
C ALA A 20 -0.73 -10.43 7.68
N GLU A 21 0.55 -10.09 7.78
CA GLU A 21 1.03 -8.81 8.30
C GLU A 21 0.57 -7.65 7.42
N MET A 22 0.76 -7.77 6.10
CA MET A 22 0.28 -6.79 5.14
C MET A 22 -1.23 -6.54 5.27
N LEU A 23 -2.04 -7.60 5.34
CA LEU A 23 -3.49 -7.48 5.52
C LEU A 23 -3.85 -6.79 6.85
N ARG A 24 -3.10 -7.08 7.93
CA ARG A 24 -3.31 -6.44 9.24
C ARG A 24 -3.05 -4.93 9.17
N ASP A 25 -1.96 -4.51 8.52
CA ASP A 25 -1.60 -3.10 8.42
C ASP A 25 -2.52 -2.33 7.48
N HIS A 26 -2.95 -2.95 6.37
CA HIS A 26 -3.93 -2.37 5.45
C HIS A 26 -5.31 -2.22 6.12
N ARG A 27 -5.71 -3.20 6.94
CA ARG A 27 -6.92 -3.09 7.77
C ARG A 27 -6.82 -1.92 8.74
N SER A 28 -5.67 -1.77 9.40
CA SER A 28 -5.42 -0.67 10.34
C SER A 28 -5.57 0.68 9.64
N LEU A 29 -4.94 0.84 8.47
CA LEU A 29 -5.06 2.04 7.64
C LEU A 29 -6.51 2.32 7.22
N ASN A 30 -7.25 1.29 6.78
CA ASN A 30 -8.65 1.44 6.38
C ASN A 30 -9.54 1.91 7.54
N ASN A 31 -9.34 1.33 8.71
CA ASN A 31 -10.11 1.67 9.91
C ASN A 31 -9.77 3.06 10.43
N ALA A 32 -8.49 3.45 10.43
CA ALA A 32 -8.07 4.80 10.80
C ALA A 32 -8.67 5.85 9.86
N ALA A 33 -8.61 5.61 8.54
CA ALA A 33 -9.21 6.50 7.55
C ALA A 33 -10.75 6.58 7.66
N LEU A 34 -11.42 5.47 8.00
CA LEU A 34 -12.86 5.49 8.28
C LEU A 34 -13.18 6.31 9.52
N GLN A 35 -12.40 6.13 10.58
CA GLN A 35 -12.55 6.85 11.83
C GLN A 35 -12.37 8.36 11.63
N GLU A 36 -11.29 8.78 10.95
CA GLU A 36 -11.04 10.19 10.66
C GLU A 36 -12.22 10.85 9.93
N ARG A 37 -12.77 10.21 8.89
CA ARG A 37 -13.95 10.72 8.17
C ARG A 37 -15.16 10.87 9.08
N ARG A 38 -15.37 9.91 9.99
CA ARG A 38 -16.47 9.94 10.95
C ARG A 38 -16.27 11.08 11.95
N ASP A 39 -15.11 11.18 12.56
CA ASP A 39 -14.79 12.13 13.62
C ASP A 39 -14.82 13.56 13.06
N ALA A 40 -14.26 13.78 11.86
CA ALA A 40 -14.30 15.08 11.18
C ALA A 40 -15.74 15.56 10.88
N TYR A 41 -16.64 14.64 10.54
CA TYR A 41 -18.04 14.98 10.29
C TYR A 41 -18.83 15.18 11.60
N GLN A 42 -18.45 14.48 12.67
CA GLN A 42 -19.03 14.67 14.00
C GLN A 42 -18.58 15.96 14.69
N HIS A 43 -17.43 16.51 14.29
CA HIS A 43 -16.96 17.81 14.74
C HIS A 43 -17.94 18.94 14.38
N SER A 44 -17.93 20.04 15.14
CA SER A 44 -18.84 21.17 14.98
C SER A 44 -18.79 21.80 13.59
N SER A 45 -17.61 21.79 12.95
CA SER A 45 -17.40 22.28 11.58
C SER A 45 -17.97 21.37 10.48
N ARG A 46 -18.37 20.13 10.82
CA ARG A 46 -18.84 19.10 9.87
C ARG A 46 -17.93 18.91 8.65
N THR A 47 -16.62 18.91 8.90
CA THR A 47 -15.62 18.84 7.84
C THR A 47 -15.75 17.51 7.08
N SER A 48 -15.76 17.59 5.76
CA SER A 48 -15.80 16.41 4.89
C SER A 48 -14.40 16.05 4.39
N ILE A 49 -13.85 14.96 4.92
CA ILE A 49 -12.56 14.41 4.49
C ILE A 49 -12.74 13.53 3.24
N ARG A 50 -11.95 13.79 2.20
CA ARG A 50 -11.98 13.10 0.91
C ARG A 50 -10.78 12.19 0.74
N TYR A 51 -10.80 11.36 -0.31
CA TYR A 51 -9.66 10.50 -0.67
C TYR A 51 -8.35 11.30 -0.85
N GLY A 52 -8.41 12.48 -1.48
CA GLY A 52 -7.25 13.32 -1.73
C GLY A 52 -6.50 13.65 -0.44
N ASP A 53 -7.23 14.12 0.57
CA ASP A 53 -6.71 14.51 1.88
C ASP A 53 -5.97 13.33 2.55
N GLN A 54 -6.63 12.18 2.63
CA GLN A 54 -6.06 10.98 3.28
C GLN A 54 -4.90 10.38 2.49
N SER A 55 -4.94 10.48 1.15
CA SER A 55 -3.84 9.99 0.31
C SER A 55 -2.59 10.86 0.41
N ALA A 56 -2.74 12.15 0.69
CA ALA A 56 -1.62 13.07 0.92
C ALA A 56 -0.92 12.75 2.25
N GLN A 57 -1.68 12.38 3.28
CA GLN A 57 -1.15 11.99 4.60
C GLN A 57 -0.27 10.73 4.55
N LEU A 58 -0.43 9.85 3.55
CA LEU A 58 0.34 8.61 3.45
C LEU A 58 1.86 8.84 3.41
N LYS A 59 2.33 9.98 2.88
CA LYS A 59 3.76 10.29 2.87
C LYS A 59 4.31 10.35 4.30
N GLU A 60 3.63 11.07 5.18
CA GLU A 60 4.03 11.28 6.57
C GLU A 60 3.81 10.03 7.40
N ILE A 61 2.67 9.35 7.24
CA ILE A 61 2.36 8.10 7.94
C ILE A 61 3.44 7.04 7.68
N ARG A 62 3.87 6.89 6.42
CA ARG A 62 4.91 5.92 6.04
C ARG A 62 6.30 6.28 6.56
N ALA A 63 6.61 7.58 6.66
CA ALA A 63 7.86 8.05 7.23
C ALA A 63 7.90 7.85 8.75
N PHE A 64 6.75 8.01 9.42
CA PHE A 64 6.62 7.84 10.87
C PHE A 64 6.68 6.38 11.33
N ASP A 65 6.11 5.46 10.56
CA ASP A 65 6.06 4.02 10.89
C ASP A 65 6.72 3.18 9.77
N PRO A 66 8.06 3.26 9.61
CA PRO A 66 8.76 2.61 8.50
C PRO A 66 8.66 1.09 8.53
N GLU A 67 8.62 0.48 9.72
CA GLU A 67 8.59 -0.98 9.89
C GLU A 67 7.22 -1.60 9.59
N ARG A 68 6.13 -0.82 9.63
CA ARG A 68 4.79 -1.32 9.31
C ARG A 68 4.20 -0.63 8.09
N GLN A 69 3.83 0.64 8.21
CA GLN A 69 3.19 1.34 7.09
C GLN A 69 4.19 1.67 5.98
N GLY A 70 5.43 2.01 6.31
CA GLY A 70 6.49 2.27 5.32
C GLY A 70 6.95 1.02 4.57
N HIS A 71 6.84 -0.16 5.21
CA HIS A 71 7.24 -1.46 4.67
C HIS A 71 6.48 -1.83 3.39
N TRP A 72 5.20 -1.45 3.30
CA TRP A 72 4.35 -1.77 2.16
C TRP A 72 4.41 -0.71 1.05
N SER A 73 4.06 -1.12 -0.17
CA SER A 73 4.09 -0.23 -1.33
C SER A 73 3.03 0.87 -1.23
N PHE A 74 3.42 2.09 -1.58
CA PHE A 74 2.52 3.26 -1.56
C PHE A 74 1.24 3.03 -2.39
N SER A 75 1.37 2.41 -3.56
CA SER A 75 0.25 2.12 -4.45
C SER A 75 -0.78 1.14 -3.85
N SER A 76 -0.33 0.15 -3.06
CA SER A 76 -1.23 -0.79 -2.36
C SER A 76 -2.07 -0.09 -1.28
N GLN A 77 -1.45 0.83 -0.53
CA GLN A 77 -2.13 1.64 0.47
C GLN A 77 -3.11 2.63 -0.17
N GLN A 78 -2.73 3.27 -1.28
CA GLN A 78 -3.66 4.11 -2.05
C GLN A 78 -4.89 3.33 -2.52
N ALA A 79 -4.71 2.09 -2.99
CA ALA A 79 -5.83 1.25 -3.40
C ALA A 79 -6.78 0.93 -2.22
N THR A 80 -6.23 0.73 -1.03
CA THR A 80 -7.00 0.55 0.21
C THR A 80 -7.88 1.78 0.50
N LEU A 81 -7.33 2.99 0.36
CA LEU A 81 -8.08 4.23 0.55
C LEU A 81 -9.13 4.44 -0.56
N ARG A 82 -8.81 4.15 -1.83
CA ARG A 82 -9.77 4.22 -2.94
C ARG A 82 -10.95 3.26 -2.74
N ARG A 83 -10.72 2.12 -2.09
CA ARG A 83 -11.81 1.18 -1.77
C ARG A 83 -12.74 1.73 -0.69
N LEU A 84 -12.19 2.38 0.33
CA LEU A 84 -13.00 3.09 1.32
C LEU A 84 -13.83 4.18 0.64
N ASP A 85 -13.21 4.93 -0.27
CA ASP A 85 -13.87 5.99 -1.02
C ASP A 85 -15.04 5.48 -1.88
N LYS A 86 -14.85 4.37 -2.59
CA LYS A 86 -15.93 3.68 -3.33
C LYS A 86 -17.08 3.27 -2.42
N ALA A 87 -16.80 2.83 -1.18
CA ALA A 87 -17.85 2.47 -0.22
C ALA A 87 -18.68 3.69 0.19
N PHE A 88 -18.03 4.83 0.44
CA PHE A 88 -18.72 6.10 0.71
C PHE A 88 -19.52 6.59 -0.51
N ALA A 89 -18.95 6.52 -1.72
CA ALA A 89 -19.65 6.89 -2.94
C ALA A 89 -20.93 6.07 -3.14
N ALA A 90 -20.87 4.75 -2.90
CA ALA A 90 -22.04 3.88 -2.94
C ALA A 90 -23.07 4.21 -1.84
N PHE A 91 -22.61 4.55 -0.64
CA PHE A 91 -23.47 4.99 0.46
C PHE A 91 -24.27 6.25 0.10
N PHE A 92 -23.58 7.31 -0.36
CA PHE A 92 -24.25 8.56 -0.75
C PHE A 92 -25.14 8.41 -1.97
N ARG A 93 -24.75 7.57 -2.94
CA ARG A 93 -25.61 7.24 -4.10
C ARG A 93 -26.94 6.64 -3.66
N ARG A 94 -26.94 5.70 -2.69
CA ARG A 94 -28.17 5.09 -2.16
C ARG A 94 -29.05 6.09 -1.44
N ILE A 95 -28.46 6.99 -0.65
CA ILE A 95 -29.19 8.10 -0.02
C ILE A 95 -29.90 8.94 -1.08
N LYS A 96 -29.19 9.33 -2.15
CA LYS A 96 -29.75 10.16 -3.22
C LYS A 96 -30.91 9.45 -3.95
N ASN A 97 -30.85 8.13 -4.07
CA ASN A 97 -31.88 7.33 -4.72
C ASN A 97 -33.08 7.00 -3.80
N GLY A 98 -33.06 7.40 -2.53
CA GLY A 98 -34.10 7.01 -1.56
C GLY A 98 -34.05 5.52 -1.16
N GLU A 99 -32.97 4.81 -1.50
CA GLU A 99 -32.76 3.41 -1.10
C GLU A 99 -32.26 3.31 0.34
N LYS A 100 -32.46 2.17 1.01
CA LYS A 100 -31.89 1.92 2.35
C LYS A 100 -30.35 1.88 2.29
N PRO A 101 -29.64 2.91 2.80
CA PRO A 101 -28.19 2.99 2.67
C PRO A 101 -27.52 2.20 3.81
N GLY A 102 -26.33 1.66 3.56
CA GLY A 102 -25.49 1.02 4.58
C GLY A 102 -24.21 1.82 4.76
N TYR A 103 -23.98 2.36 5.96
CA TYR A 103 -22.76 3.12 6.26
C TYR A 103 -21.52 2.20 6.25
N PRO A 104 -20.37 2.64 5.71
CA PRO A 104 -19.13 1.87 5.78
C PRO A 104 -18.76 1.50 7.22
N ARG A 105 -18.48 0.21 7.47
CA ARG A 105 -18.19 -0.30 8.82
C ARG A 105 -16.72 -0.60 9.02
N PHE A 106 -16.27 -0.47 10.28
CA PHE A 106 -14.97 -0.95 10.72
C PHE A 106 -14.77 -2.42 10.33
N LYS A 107 -13.57 -2.73 9.87
CA LYS A 107 -13.19 -4.06 9.41
C LYS A 107 -12.61 -4.84 10.58
N GLY A 108 -13.15 -6.03 10.84
CA GLY A 108 -12.59 -7.02 11.75
C GLY A 108 -11.50 -7.86 11.08
N VAL A 109 -10.67 -8.56 11.87
CA VAL A 109 -9.54 -9.38 11.38
C VAL A 109 -9.98 -10.40 10.32
N ARG A 110 -11.14 -11.04 10.51
CA ARG A 110 -11.66 -12.07 9.60
C ARG A 110 -12.31 -11.53 8.32
N HIS A 111 -12.58 -10.22 8.27
CA HIS A 111 -13.38 -9.60 7.19
C HIS A 111 -12.55 -8.68 6.27
N PHE A 112 -11.25 -8.52 6.55
CA PHE A 112 -10.33 -7.81 5.68
C PHE A 112 -9.50 -8.85 4.92
N GLY A 113 -9.91 -9.15 3.69
CA GLY A 113 -9.40 -10.30 2.93
C GLY A 113 -8.75 -9.91 1.61
N GLN A 114 -8.20 -10.90 0.90
CA GLN A 114 -7.48 -10.69 -0.36
C GLN A 114 -8.32 -10.04 -1.48
N ARG A 115 -9.65 -10.15 -1.44
CA ARG A 115 -10.58 -9.43 -2.34
C ARG A 115 -10.48 -7.89 -2.24
N ASP A 116 -9.71 -7.41 -1.28
CA ASP A 116 -9.61 -6.01 -0.91
C ASP A 116 -8.35 -5.36 -1.48
N LEU A 117 -7.37 -6.16 -1.93
CA LEU A 117 -6.18 -5.69 -2.64
C LEU A 117 -6.42 -5.68 -4.15
N PRO A 118 -5.93 -4.64 -4.87
CA PRO A 118 -6.07 -4.60 -6.31
C PRO A 118 -5.26 -5.73 -6.95
N GLU A 119 -5.89 -6.46 -7.87
CA GLU A 119 -5.13 -7.13 -8.93
C GLU A 119 -4.37 -6.03 -9.68
N GLY A 120 -3.05 -6.09 -9.67
CA GLY A 120 -2.20 -5.13 -10.36
C GLY A 120 -2.46 -5.15 -11.86
N ARG A 121 -3.42 -4.38 -12.34
CA ARG A 121 -3.41 -3.88 -13.71
C ARG A 121 -2.54 -2.63 -13.73
N GLY A 122 -1.22 -2.86 -13.67
CA GLY A 122 -0.26 -1.83 -14.02
C GLY A 122 -0.50 -1.42 -15.47
N GLN A 123 -1.00 -0.21 -15.68
CA GLN A 123 -0.56 0.56 -16.85
C GLN A 123 0.90 0.92 -16.56
N LEU A 124 1.82 0.05 -17.00
CA LEU A 124 3.17 0.50 -17.30
C LEU A 124 3.05 1.41 -18.52
N PRO A 125 3.54 2.66 -18.50
CA PRO A 125 3.76 3.37 -19.74
C PRO A 125 4.80 2.58 -20.54
N LEU A 126 4.35 1.97 -21.64
CA LEU A 126 5.20 1.38 -22.66
C LEU A 126 6.13 2.47 -23.18
N GLY A 127 7.43 2.38 -22.86
CA GLY A 127 8.38 3.38 -23.32
C GLY A 127 9.82 3.31 -22.84
N LEU A 128 10.29 2.25 -22.17
CA LEU A 128 11.72 2.05 -21.91
C LEU A 128 12.19 0.73 -22.48
N HIS A 129 12.92 0.88 -23.58
CA HIS A 129 13.54 -0.15 -24.41
C HIS A 129 14.52 -1.02 -23.60
N PRO A 130 14.52 -2.36 -23.73
CA PRO A 130 15.49 -3.23 -23.08
C PRO A 130 16.75 -3.30 -23.94
N ALA A 131 17.61 -2.29 -23.82
CA ALA A 131 18.97 -2.36 -24.35
C ALA A 131 19.87 -1.48 -23.49
N GLN A 132 20.26 -1.99 -22.32
CA GLN A 132 21.50 -1.69 -21.57
C GLN A 132 21.45 -2.30 -20.16
N CYS A 133 21.39 -3.63 -20.09
CA CYS A 133 21.88 -4.38 -18.92
C CYS A 133 22.70 -5.56 -19.43
N ALA A 134 23.74 -5.24 -20.18
CA ALA A 134 24.86 -6.13 -20.37
C ALA A 134 26.08 -5.31 -19.96
N HIS A 135 26.69 -5.63 -18.83
CA HIS A 135 28.14 -5.81 -18.72
C HIS A 135 28.45 -6.72 -17.52
N PRO A 136 29.53 -7.51 -17.62
CA PRO A 136 29.62 -8.81 -16.98
C PRO A 136 30.47 -8.79 -15.71
N CYS A 137 30.27 -9.83 -14.92
CA CYS A 137 31.23 -10.34 -13.95
C CYS A 137 32.64 -10.39 -14.59
N ALA A 138 33.60 -9.67 -14.01
CA ALA A 138 35.01 -9.80 -14.34
C ALA A 138 35.84 -9.84 -13.04
N THR A 139 36.29 -11.05 -12.72
CA THR A 139 37.43 -11.34 -11.86
C THR A 139 38.73 -10.79 -12.47
N SER A 140 39.45 -9.97 -11.71
CA SER A 140 40.92 -9.89 -11.57
C SER A 140 41.20 -8.80 -10.52
N GLY A 141 42.08 -8.89 -9.53
CA GLY A 141 43.41 -9.50 -9.51
C GLY A 141 44.45 -8.37 -9.47
N ARG A 142 45.18 -8.22 -8.34
CA ARG A 142 46.35 -7.33 -8.06
C ARG A 142 46.02 -5.85 -7.75
N ARG A 143 46.73 -5.13 -6.86
CA ARG A 143 48.01 -5.32 -6.16
C ARG A 143 48.05 -4.36 -4.94
N ALA A 144 48.99 -4.63 -4.03
CA ALA A 144 49.22 -3.97 -2.74
C ALA A 144 49.65 -2.49 -2.80
N HIS A 145 49.35 -1.76 -1.72
CA HIS A 145 50.16 -0.67 -1.19
C HIS A 145 50.27 -0.85 0.34
N PRO A 146 51.48 -1.00 0.92
CA PRO A 146 51.70 -0.93 2.35
C PRO A 146 52.10 0.50 2.75
N GLY A 147 51.68 0.97 3.93
CA GLY A 147 52.23 2.21 4.48
C GLY A 147 51.37 2.89 5.54
N ALA A 148 51.04 2.18 6.63
CA ALA A 148 50.58 2.83 7.86
C ALA A 148 51.10 2.04 9.06
N SER A 149 52.30 2.38 9.51
CA SER A 149 52.83 2.01 10.82
C SER A 149 52.58 3.17 11.79
N ALA A 150 51.72 2.91 12.78
CA ALA A 150 51.64 3.63 14.07
C ALA A 150 52.86 3.24 14.96
N PRO A 151 52.91 3.57 16.27
CA PRO A 151 52.81 4.84 17.00
C PRO A 151 54.03 5.11 17.94
N ALA A 152 53.97 6.23 18.68
CA ALA A 152 54.58 6.53 19.99
C ALA A 152 56.10 6.84 20.11
N ARG A 153 56.40 8.11 20.44
CA ARG A 153 57.03 8.55 21.71
C ARG A 153 56.88 10.06 21.89
#